data_AF-A0A523C3Y3-F1
#
_entry.id   AF-A0A523C3Y3-F1
#
_cell.length_a   1.000
_cell.length_b   1.000
_cell.length_c   1.000
_cell.angle_alpha   90.00
_cell.angle_beta   90.00
_cell.angle_gamma   90.00
#
_symmetry.space_group_name_H-M   'P 1'
#
loop_
_entity.id
_entity.type
_entity.pdbx_description
1 polymer ?
#
loop_
_entity_poly.entity_id
_entity_poly.type
_entity_poly.pdbx_seq_one_letter_code
_entity_poly.pdbx_strand_id
1 'polypeptide(L)'
;MATAEQIKALIRSHLSESHEQFFTVALQVAAHEARHGHSDLAHDIRQMVDNARLRPTVIIKFPNDLEGLVISEKPAIPLEALVLSADIKARVERIILEFRQQNKLKSHGLNHRRKILLTGAPGTGKTMTAEVLATELSLPLHTVQMDRLVTKFMGETSAKLRQIFERIRAVAGVYLFDEFDAIGGERSLDNDVGEMRRVLTSFLQFIENDTSDNLIIAATNNLRLLDRALFRRFDDVLHYDLPGEAERSRLITNLLGTFYGKQFPIAEAVAVAEGLSHAEIDRACRDAMKLAILNNKNYVTLASLIELLKERHAAYQGREE
;
A
#
# COMPACT_ATOMS: atom_id res chain seq x y z
N MET A 1 8.33 -1.38 45.42
CA MET A 1 7.14 -2.23 45.19
C MET A 1 6.14 -1.40 44.42
N ALA A 2 5.89 -1.76 43.16
CA ALA A 2 5.03 -0.99 42.28
C ALA A 2 3.68 -0.74 42.95
N THR A 3 3.24 0.52 42.95
CA THR A 3 1.97 0.88 43.58
C THR A 3 0.83 0.19 42.84
N ALA A 4 -0.20 -0.26 43.56
CA ALA A 4 -1.35 -0.95 42.96
C ALA A 4 -2.02 -0.13 41.83
N GLU A 5 -1.85 1.19 41.83
CA GLU A 5 -2.28 2.08 40.76
C GLU A 5 -1.45 1.97 39.48
N GLN A 6 -0.13 1.78 39.56
CA GLN A 6 0.74 1.61 38.39
C GLN A 6 0.47 0.28 37.68
N ILE A 7 0.19 -0.78 38.43
CA ILE A 7 -0.20 -2.08 37.86
C ILE A 7 -1.57 -1.95 37.17
N LYS A 8 -2.54 -1.26 37.81
CA LYS A 8 -3.84 -0.96 37.18
C LYS A 8 -3.69 -0.12 35.92
N ALA A 9 -2.79 0.86 35.91
CA ALA A 9 -2.52 1.71 34.75
C ALA A 9 -1.87 0.93 33.60
N LEU A 10 -0.91 0.05 33.89
CA LEU A 10 -0.31 -0.86 32.91
C LEU A 10 -1.36 -1.76 32.27
N ILE A 11 -2.20 -2.41 33.09
CA ILE A 11 -3.28 -3.28 32.61
C ILE A 11 -4.28 -2.50 31.75
N ARG A 12 -4.68 -1.29 32.18
CA ARG A 12 -5.58 -0.43 31.39
C ARG A 12 -4.96 0.00 30.06
N SER A 13 -3.69 0.40 30.06
CA SER A 13 -3.00 0.83 28.83
C SER A 13 -2.80 -0.30 27.82
N HIS A 14 -2.62 -1.54 28.30
CA HIS A 14 -2.56 -2.72 27.44
C HIS A 14 -3.93 -3.08 26.86
N LEU A 15 -4.99 -2.99 27.66
CA LEU A 15 -6.37 -3.24 27.22
C LEU A 15 -6.90 -2.16 26.26
N SER A 16 -6.33 -0.95 26.28
CA SER A 16 -6.68 0.15 25.37
C SER A 16 -5.80 0.25 24.12
N GLU A 17 -4.96 -0.76 23.84
CA GLU A 17 -4.05 -0.85 22.67
C GLU A 17 -3.11 0.37 22.48
N SER A 18 -2.91 1.20 23.51
CA SER A 18 -2.07 2.39 23.45
C SER A 18 -0.63 2.04 23.85
N HIS A 19 0.16 1.56 22.89
CA HIS A 19 1.55 1.18 23.11
C HIS A 19 2.42 2.31 23.69
N GLU A 20 2.17 3.57 23.30
CA GLU A 20 2.91 4.72 23.84
C GLU A 20 2.61 4.99 25.33
N GLN A 21 1.34 4.88 25.74
CA GLN A 21 0.97 5.02 27.15
C GLN A 21 1.53 3.88 27.97
N PHE A 22 1.52 2.65 27.45
CA PHE A 22 2.11 1.49 28.11
C PHE A 22 3.61 1.71 28.40
N PHE A 23 4.39 2.17 27.41
CA PHE A 23 5.81 2.45 27.61
C PHE A 23 6.05 3.60 28.59
N THR A 24 5.22 4.63 28.55
CA THR A 24 5.30 5.77 29.48
C THR A 24 5.10 5.31 30.92
N VAL A 25 4.07 4.51 31.17
CA VAL A 25 3.78 3.98 32.52
C VAL A 25 4.88 2.99 32.95
N ALA A 26 5.38 2.13 32.05
CA ALA A 26 6.47 1.21 32.36
C ALA A 26 7.77 1.93 32.75
N LEU A 27 8.12 3.02 32.06
CA LEU A 27 9.28 3.85 32.41
C LEU A 27 9.08 4.60 33.74
N GLN A 28 7.85 5.03 34.05
CA GLN A 28 7.52 5.60 35.36
C GLN A 28 7.69 4.58 36.50
N VAL A 29 7.30 3.32 36.27
CA VAL A 29 7.53 2.22 37.22
C VAL A 29 9.03 1.98 37.40
N ALA A 30 9.81 1.93 36.32
CA ALA A 30 11.27 1.79 36.42
C ALA A 30 11.92 2.94 37.20
N ALA A 31 11.48 4.19 36.96
CA ALA A 31 11.98 5.36 37.69
C ALA A 31 11.60 5.32 39.19
N HIS A 32 10.42 4.81 39.52
CA HIS A 32 9.97 4.66 40.90
C HIS A 32 10.80 3.60 41.65
N GLU A 33 11.00 2.42 41.05
CA GLU A 33 11.80 1.35 41.66
C GLU A 33 13.28 1.73 41.82
N ALA A 34 13.84 2.51 40.88
CA ALA A 34 15.21 3.05 41.01
C ALA A 34 15.36 3.97 42.24
N ARG A 35 14.36 4.80 42.54
CA ARG A 35 14.39 5.71 43.72
C ARG A 35 14.26 4.95 45.04
N HIS A 36 13.66 3.77 45.02
CA HIS A 36 13.49 2.92 46.20
C HIS A 36 14.64 1.92 46.41
N GLY A 37 15.73 2.05 45.65
CA GLY A 37 16.94 1.23 45.82
C GLY A 37 16.93 -0.09 45.04
N HIS A 38 15.93 -0.34 44.19
CA HIS A 38 15.89 -1.52 43.32
C HIS A 38 16.46 -1.18 41.93
N SER A 39 17.77 -0.92 41.88
CA SER A 39 18.46 -0.52 40.64
C SER A 39 18.40 -1.58 39.55
N ASP A 40 18.54 -2.85 39.92
CA ASP A 40 18.59 -3.97 38.96
C ASP A 40 17.24 -4.18 38.29
N LEU A 41 16.16 -4.20 39.08
CA LEU A 41 14.79 -4.26 38.56
C LEU A 41 14.44 -3.06 37.67
N ALA A 42 14.88 -1.86 38.06
CA ALA A 42 14.67 -0.66 37.24
C ALA A 42 15.45 -0.71 35.93
N HIS A 43 16.65 -1.30 35.93
CA HIS A 43 17.45 -1.53 34.74
C HIS A 43 16.76 -2.54 33.81
N ASP A 44 16.33 -3.68 34.35
CA ASP A 44 15.63 -4.72 33.59
C ASP A 44 14.36 -4.19 32.93
N ILE A 45 13.53 -3.42 33.65
CA ILE A 45 12.30 -2.84 33.09
C ILE A 45 12.64 -1.85 31.96
N ARG A 46 13.66 -1.00 32.13
CA ARG A 46 14.10 -0.09 31.05
C ARG A 46 14.60 -0.87 29.84
N GLN A 47 15.42 -1.90 30.06
CA GLN A 47 15.96 -2.72 29.00
C GLN A 47 14.85 -3.46 28.25
N MET A 48 13.82 -3.97 28.94
CA MET A 48 12.65 -4.58 28.32
C MET A 48 11.85 -3.56 27.48
N VAL A 49 11.67 -2.33 27.98
CA VAL A 49 11.00 -1.25 27.23
C VAL A 49 11.83 -0.84 26.01
N ASP A 50 13.14 -0.68 26.17
CA ASP A 50 14.04 -0.29 25.10
C ASP A 50 14.15 -1.38 24.04
N ASN A 51 14.22 -2.66 24.41
CA ASN A 51 14.18 -3.79 23.47
C ASN A 51 12.82 -3.90 22.76
N ALA A 52 11.71 -3.60 23.46
CA ALA A 52 10.39 -3.58 22.86
C ALA A 52 10.16 -2.38 21.92
N ARG A 53 10.84 -1.25 22.18
CA ARG A 53 10.90 -0.08 21.27
C ARG A 53 11.81 -0.35 20.07
N LEU A 54 12.97 -0.92 20.35
CA LEU A 54 13.94 -1.46 19.39
C LEU A 54 13.46 -2.82 18.87
N ARG A 55 12.16 -2.98 18.53
CA ARG A 55 11.79 -4.06 17.63
C ARG A 55 12.72 -3.89 16.43
N PRO A 56 13.65 -4.84 16.19
CA PRO A 56 14.36 -4.84 14.93
C PRO A 56 13.26 -4.78 13.88
N THR A 57 13.52 -4.12 12.75
CA THR A 57 12.84 -4.51 11.52
C THR A 57 12.87 -6.02 11.52
N VAL A 58 11.72 -6.64 11.79
CA VAL A 58 11.58 -8.06 11.57
C VAL A 58 11.60 -8.10 10.06
N ILE A 59 12.82 -8.20 9.51
CA ILE A 59 13.03 -8.83 8.23
C ILE A 59 12.45 -10.21 8.50
N ILE A 60 11.17 -10.34 8.15
CA ILE A 60 10.52 -11.63 8.12
C ILE A 60 11.33 -12.37 7.10
N LYS A 61 12.26 -13.21 7.58
CA LYS A 61 12.90 -14.20 6.74
C LYS A 61 11.76 -15.11 6.32
N PHE A 62 11.24 -14.85 5.12
CA PHE A 62 10.53 -15.87 4.38
C PHE A 62 11.45 -17.11 4.34
N PRO A 63 10.91 -18.34 4.38
CA PRO A 63 11.70 -19.53 4.12
C PRO A 63 12.62 -19.29 2.92
N ASN A 64 13.84 -19.85 2.91
CA ASN A 64 14.81 -19.61 1.81
C ASN A 64 14.20 -19.85 0.41
N ASP A 65 13.16 -20.68 0.31
CA ASP A 65 12.42 -21.00 -0.92
C ASP A 65 11.49 -19.89 -1.42
N LEU A 66 11.20 -18.88 -0.58
CA LEU A 66 10.36 -17.71 -0.88
C LEU A 66 11.17 -16.39 -0.91
N GLU A 67 12.50 -16.49 -0.80
CA GLU A 67 13.40 -15.36 -0.83
C GLU A 67 13.28 -14.63 -2.19
N GLY A 68 12.95 -13.33 -2.15
CA GLY A 68 12.74 -12.53 -3.34
C GLY A 68 11.36 -12.65 -4.01
N LEU A 69 10.41 -13.43 -3.43
CA LEU A 69 9.01 -13.45 -3.88
C LEU A 69 8.13 -12.45 -3.14
N VAL A 70 8.48 -12.13 -1.89
CA VAL A 70 7.75 -11.15 -1.08
C VAL A 70 8.73 -10.08 -0.59
N ILE A 71 8.49 -8.84 -0.98
CA ILE A 71 9.25 -7.67 -0.55
C ILE A 71 8.51 -7.06 0.62
N SER A 72 9.22 -6.81 1.72
CA SER A 72 8.64 -6.20 2.91
C SER A 72 9.23 -4.81 3.13
N GLU A 73 8.37 -3.81 3.21
CA GLU A 73 8.78 -2.43 3.40
C GLU A 73 7.84 -1.69 4.38
N LYS A 74 8.29 -0.54 4.85
CA LYS A 74 7.49 0.38 5.65
C LYS A 74 7.38 1.68 4.87
N PRO A 75 6.33 1.83 4.04
CA PRO A 75 6.15 3.05 3.29
C PRO A 75 5.89 4.22 4.25
N ALA A 76 6.22 5.41 3.78
CA ALA A 76 6.03 6.67 4.50
C ALA A 76 5.32 7.69 3.59
N ILE A 77 4.38 7.21 2.79
CA ILE A 77 3.67 8.02 1.80
C ILE A 77 2.31 8.40 2.39
N PRO A 78 2.08 9.69 2.68
CA PRO A 78 0.83 10.13 3.29
C PRO A 78 -0.32 10.10 2.27
N LEU A 79 -1.56 10.00 2.76
CA LEU A 79 -2.75 10.00 1.91
C LEU A 79 -2.85 11.26 1.02
N GLU A 80 -2.36 12.40 1.48
CA GLU A 80 -2.37 13.66 0.73
C GLU A 80 -1.49 13.65 -0.51
N ALA A 81 -0.47 12.79 -0.55
CA ALA A 81 0.38 12.62 -1.73
C ALA A 81 -0.35 11.89 -2.87
N LEU A 82 -1.39 11.11 -2.54
CA LEU A 82 -2.17 10.35 -3.49
C LEU A 82 -3.33 11.21 -4.02
N VAL A 83 -3.24 11.58 -5.29
CA VAL A 83 -4.32 12.27 -5.99
C VAL A 83 -5.30 11.24 -6.50
N LEU A 84 -6.55 11.33 -6.04
CA LEU A 84 -7.64 10.43 -6.39
C LEU A 84 -8.89 11.23 -6.75
N SER A 85 -9.78 10.58 -7.48
CA SER A 85 -11.16 11.06 -7.64
C SER A 85 -11.88 11.07 -6.30
N ALA A 86 -12.89 11.94 -6.19
CA ALA A 86 -13.65 12.09 -4.95
C ALA A 86 -14.29 10.76 -4.49
N ASP A 87 -14.77 9.94 -5.43
CA ASP A 87 -15.33 8.62 -5.14
C ASP A 87 -14.29 7.66 -4.57
N ILE A 88 -13.16 7.50 -5.27
CA ILE A 88 -12.10 6.58 -4.85
C ILE A 88 -11.49 7.02 -3.53
N LYS A 89 -11.28 8.33 -3.34
CA LYS A 89 -10.81 8.89 -2.08
C LYS A 89 -11.75 8.54 -0.92
N ALA A 90 -13.05 8.74 -1.08
CA ALA A 90 -14.03 8.43 -0.04
C ALA A 90 -14.06 6.92 0.31
N ARG A 91 -13.82 6.04 -0.67
CA ARG A 91 -13.74 4.60 -0.45
C ARG A 91 -12.45 4.20 0.27
N VAL A 92 -11.31 4.79 -0.10
CA VAL A 92 -10.03 4.59 0.61
C VAL A 92 -10.13 5.07 2.06
N GLU A 93 -10.68 6.26 2.30
CA GLU A 93 -10.92 6.79 3.65
C GLU A 93 -11.86 5.87 4.47
N ARG A 94 -12.88 5.28 3.82
CA ARG A 94 -13.77 4.29 4.46
C ARG A 94 -13.03 3.02 4.86
N ILE A 95 -12.18 2.48 3.99
CA ILE A 95 -11.37 1.28 4.29
C ILE A 95 -10.48 1.57 5.51
N ILE A 96 -9.81 2.73 5.55
CA ILE A 96 -8.97 3.13 6.69
C ILE A 96 -9.80 3.22 7.97
N LEU A 97 -10.97 3.86 7.93
CA LEU A 97 -11.85 4.02 9.09
C LEU A 97 -12.31 2.67 9.64
N GLU A 98 -12.80 1.78 8.76
CA GLU A 98 -13.29 0.46 9.16
C GLU A 98 -12.18 -0.42 9.73
N PHE A 99 -10.99 -0.36 9.15
CA PHE A 99 -9.83 -1.09 9.67
C PHE A 99 -9.43 -0.58 11.05
N ARG A 100 -9.33 0.75 11.25
CA ARG A 100 -9.03 1.34 12.57
C ARG A 100 -10.10 1.01 13.61
N GLN A 101 -11.36 0.86 13.21
CA GLN A 101 -12.49 0.53 14.10
C GLN A 101 -12.92 -0.94 14.05
N GLN A 102 -12.07 -1.85 13.59
CA GLN A 102 -12.42 -3.26 13.39
C GLN A 102 -12.98 -3.93 14.65
N ASN A 103 -12.44 -3.63 15.83
CA ASN A 103 -12.89 -4.19 17.11
C ASN A 103 -14.34 -3.77 17.43
N LYS A 104 -14.71 -2.53 17.09
CA LYS A 104 -16.07 -2.02 17.26
C LYS A 104 -17.04 -2.76 16.32
N LEU A 105 -16.68 -2.94 15.05
CA LEU A 105 -17.52 -3.68 14.10
C LEU A 105 -17.72 -5.13 14.55
N LYS A 106 -16.65 -5.81 14.98
CA LYS A 106 -16.71 -7.18 15.49
C LYS A 106 -17.62 -7.33 16.71
N SER A 107 -17.62 -6.35 17.62
CA SER A 107 -18.53 -6.37 18.78
C SER A 107 -20.02 -6.33 18.41
N HIS A 108 -20.33 -5.87 17.20
CA HIS A 108 -21.68 -5.87 16.61
C HIS A 108 -21.89 -7.01 15.61
N GLY A 109 -20.98 -7.99 15.52
CA GLY A 109 -21.06 -9.10 14.57
C GLY A 109 -20.81 -8.71 13.11
N LEU A 110 -20.21 -7.54 12.87
CA LEU A 110 -19.86 -7.05 11.53
C LEU A 110 -18.37 -7.20 11.27
N ASN A 111 -18.02 -7.45 10.01
CA ASN A 111 -16.64 -7.50 9.56
C ASN A 111 -16.27 -6.21 8.82
N HIS A 112 -15.07 -5.69 9.09
CA HIS A 112 -14.46 -4.64 8.28
C HIS A 112 -14.05 -5.14 6.89
N ARG A 113 -13.92 -4.21 5.93
CA ARG A 113 -13.33 -4.50 4.62
C ARG A 113 -11.84 -4.78 4.73
N ARG A 114 -11.42 -5.92 4.20
CA ARG A 114 -10.03 -6.37 4.21
C ARG A 114 -9.55 -6.96 2.90
N LYS A 115 -10.44 -7.26 1.95
CA LYS A 115 -10.10 -7.82 0.64
C LYS A 115 -10.44 -6.79 -0.43
N ILE A 116 -9.44 -6.10 -0.94
CA ILE A 116 -9.63 -4.99 -1.88
C ILE A 116 -9.04 -5.34 -3.25
N LEU A 117 -9.81 -5.12 -4.32
CA LEU A 117 -9.33 -5.25 -5.69
C LEU A 117 -9.18 -3.86 -6.31
N LEU A 118 -7.97 -3.53 -6.76
CA LEU A 118 -7.66 -2.30 -7.50
C LEU A 118 -7.54 -2.64 -8.98
N THR A 119 -8.28 -1.94 -9.82
CA THR A 119 -8.33 -2.21 -11.25
C THR A 119 -8.24 -0.89 -12.01
N GLY A 120 -7.64 -0.88 -13.20
CA GLY A 120 -7.57 0.32 -14.03
C GLY A 120 -6.32 0.38 -14.89
N ALA A 121 -6.22 1.40 -15.74
CA ALA A 121 -5.06 1.57 -16.63
C ALA A 121 -3.72 1.61 -15.86
N PRO A 122 -2.60 1.21 -16.47
CA PRO A 122 -1.29 1.32 -15.83
C PRO A 122 -0.96 2.77 -15.48
N GLY A 123 -0.25 2.98 -14.37
CA GLY A 123 0.20 4.30 -13.96
C GLY A 123 -0.88 5.22 -13.39
N THR A 124 -1.99 4.69 -12.87
CA THR A 124 -3.09 5.46 -12.23
C THR A 124 -3.01 5.51 -10.69
N GLY A 125 -1.96 4.98 -10.07
CA GLY A 125 -1.76 5.06 -8.61
C GLY A 125 -2.24 3.85 -7.80
N LYS A 126 -2.51 2.70 -8.43
CA LYS A 126 -2.92 1.46 -7.73
C LYS A 126 -1.90 0.99 -6.68
N THR A 127 -0.64 0.80 -7.08
CA THR A 127 0.46 0.39 -6.18
C THR A 127 0.67 1.41 -5.06
N MET A 128 0.69 2.71 -5.40
CA MET A 128 0.80 3.80 -4.43
C MET A 128 -0.36 3.83 -3.42
N THR A 129 -1.56 3.40 -3.81
CA THR A 129 -2.70 3.27 -2.89
C THR A 129 -2.43 2.24 -1.80
N ALA A 130 -1.78 1.12 -2.12
CA ALA A 130 -1.39 0.11 -1.13
C ALA A 130 -0.32 0.65 -0.16
N GLU A 131 0.65 1.41 -0.67
CA GLU A 131 1.68 2.09 0.14
C GLU A 131 1.06 3.11 1.10
N VAL A 132 0.10 3.89 0.63
CA VAL A 132 -0.65 4.85 1.44
C VAL A 132 -1.48 4.14 2.51
N LEU A 133 -2.20 3.08 2.14
CA LEU A 133 -2.99 2.30 3.12
C LEU A 133 -2.07 1.71 4.21
N ALA A 134 -0.91 1.17 3.84
CA ALA A 134 0.07 0.68 4.81
C ALA A 134 0.59 1.80 5.72
N THR A 135 0.88 2.98 5.15
CA THR A 135 1.31 4.17 5.91
C THR A 135 0.25 4.62 6.91
N GLU A 136 -0.99 4.82 6.44
CA GLU A 136 -2.12 5.27 7.26
C GLU A 136 -2.50 4.28 8.37
N LEU A 137 -2.34 2.99 8.11
CA LEU A 137 -2.60 1.95 9.10
C LEU A 137 -1.39 1.66 10.01
N SER A 138 -0.23 2.30 9.76
CA SER A 138 1.02 2.03 10.47
C SER A 138 1.43 0.55 10.42
N LEU A 139 1.17 -0.10 9.29
CA LEU A 139 1.45 -1.51 9.05
C LEU A 139 2.58 -1.66 8.02
N PRO A 140 3.38 -2.75 8.10
CA PRO A 140 4.29 -3.09 7.02
C PRO A 140 3.51 -3.42 5.74
N LEU A 141 4.08 -3.04 4.59
CA LEU A 141 3.63 -3.47 3.28
C LEU A 141 4.43 -4.70 2.85
N HIS A 142 3.72 -5.73 2.43
CA HIS A 142 4.26 -6.98 1.90
C HIS A 142 3.83 -7.13 0.44
N THR A 143 4.72 -6.82 -0.49
CA THR A 143 4.45 -6.89 -1.93
C THR A 143 4.87 -8.25 -2.48
N VAL A 144 3.90 -9.01 -2.96
CA VAL A 144 4.07 -10.31 -3.60
C VAL A 144 4.32 -10.12 -5.09
N GLN A 145 5.45 -10.59 -5.57
CA GLN A 145 5.87 -10.49 -6.97
C GLN A 145 5.24 -11.64 -7.77
N MET A 146 4.08 -11.37 -8.39
CA MET A 146 3.30 -12.39 -9.11
C MET A 146 4.00 -12.93 -10.34
N ASP A 147 4.77 -12.09 -11.03
CA ASP A 147 5.64 -12.45 -12.17
C ASP A 147 6.66 -13.55 -11.82
N ARG A 148 7.25 -13.47 -10.63
CA ARG A 148 8.22 -14.46 -10.12
C ARG A 148 7.58 -15.71 -9.55
N LEU A 149 6.32 -15.58 -9.11
CA LEU A 149 5.57 -16.68 -8.51
C LEU A 149 5.10 -17.67 -9.59
N VAL A 150 4.71 -17.17 -10.76
CA VAL A 150 4.25 -17.98 -11.88
C VAL A 150 5.42 -18.69 -12.57
N THR A 151 5.61 -19.97 -12.23
CA THR A 151 6.59 -20.86 -12.91
C THR A 151 5.92 -21.66 -14.04
N LYS A 152 6.70 -22.42 -14.82
CA LYS A 152 6.17 -23.39 -15.79
C LYS A 152 5.36 -24.53 -15.13
N PHE A 153 5.48 -24.70 -13.81
CA PHE A 153 4.85 -25.78 -13.05
C PHE A 153 3.77 -25.22 -12.10
N MET A 154 2.50 -25.23 -12.53
CA MET A 154 1.41 -24.55 -11.80
C MET A 154 1.07 -25.16 -10.41
N GLY A 155 1.42 -26.43 -10.19
CA GLY A 155 1.34 -27.04 -8.86
C GLY A 155 2.31 -26.39 -7.87
N GLU A 156 3.50 -25.99 -8.34
CA GLU A 156 4.50 -25.26 -7.56
C GLU A 156 4.03 -23.84 -7.24
N THR A 157 3.46 -23.14 -8.23
CA THR A 157 2.82 -21.82 -8.07
C THR A 157 1.74 -21.86 -6.97
N SER A 158 0.86 -22.86 -7.01
CA SER A 158 -0.21 -23.02 -6.02
C SER A 158 0.32 -23.36 -4.62
N ALA A 159 1.39 -24.14 -4.53
CA ALA A 159 2.06 -24.44 -3.26
C ALA A 159 2.72 -23.20 -2.65
N LYS A 160 3.40 -22.38 -3.46
CA LYS A 160 3.98 -21.09 -3.02
C LYS A 160 2.90 -20.12 -2.55
N LEU A 161 1.80 -19.99 -3.29
CA LEU A 161 0.65 -19.18 -2.84
C LEU A 161 0.13 -19.65 -1.49
N ARG A 162 -0.02 -20.98 -1.28
CA ARG A 162 -0.45 -21.51 0.02
C ARG A 162 0.49 -21.08 1.15
N GLN A 163 1.80 -21.22 0.96
CA GLN A 163 2.79 -20.80 1.96
C GLN A 163 2.71 -19.29 2.26
N ILE A 164 2.48 -18.46 1.24
CA ILE A 164 2.26 -17.02 1.41
C ILE A 164 1.01 -16.77 2.26
N PHE A 165 -0.12 -17.42 1.97
CA PHE A 165 -1.35 -17.25 2.74
C PHE A 165 -1.26 -17.79 4.18
N GLU A 166 -0.51 -18.86 4.41
CA GLU A 166 -0.18 -19.31 5.77
C GLU A 166 0.62 -18.23 6.52
N ARG A 167 1.52 -17.52 5.83
CA ARG A 167 2.28 -16.41 6.41
C ARG A 167 1.43 -15.18 6.65
N ILE A 168 0.50 -14.86 5.73
CA ILE A 168 -0.50 -13.80 5.91
C ILE A 168 -1.22 -14.01 7.24
N ARG A 169 -1.68 -15.22 7.53
CA ARG A 169 -2.37 -15.49 8.81
C ARG A 169 -1.51 -15.27 10.05
N ALA A 170 -0.20 -15.39 9.93
CA ALA A 170 0.72 -15.33 11.06
C ALA A 170 1.30 -13.93 11.33
N VAL A 171 1.24 -13.02 10.35
CA VAL A 171 1.90 -11.71 10.42
C VAL A 171 0.90 -10.61 10.12
N ALA A 172 0.88 -9.59 10.98
CA ALA A 172 0.08 -8.41 10.74
C ALA A 172 0.68 -7.53 9.63
N GLY A 173 -0.09 -7.16 8.61
CA GLY A 173 0.39 -6.32 7.52
C GLY A 173 -0.63 -6.03 6.43
N VAL A 174 -0.23 -5.15 5.50
CA VAL A 174 -0.90 -4.97 4.21
C VAL A 174 -0.20 -5.83 3.19
N TYR A 175 -0.93 -6.68 2.48
CA TYR A 175 -0.39 -7.59 1.48
C TYR A 175 -0.83 -7.14 0.09
N LEU A 176 0.12 -6.76 -0.76
CA LEU A 176 -0.14 -6.36 -2.13
C LEU A 176 0.23 -7.49 -3.08
N PHE A 177 -0.74 -7.96 -3.86
CA PHE A 177 -0.54 -8.81 -5.02
C PHE A 177 -0.63 -7.93 -6.26
N ASP A 178 0.52 -7.39 -6.68
CA ASP A 178 0.59 -6.54 -7.88
C ASP A 178 0.68 -7.40 -9.16
N GLU A 179 0.33 -6.81 -10.30
CA GLU A 179 0.27 -7.52 -11.60
C GLU A 179 -0.56 -8.80 -11.55
N PHE A 180 -1.72 -8.73 -10.89
CA PHE A 180 -2.62 -9.87 -10.69
C PHE A 180 -3.15 -10.47 -12.01
N ASP A 181 -3.11 -9.70 -13.10
CA ASP A 181 -3.37 -10.19 -14.46
C ASP A 181 -2.34 -11.23 -14.94
N ALA A 182 -1.15 -11.32 -14.33
CA ALA A 182 -0.18 -12.38 -14.60
C ALA A 182 -0.76 -13.78 -14.34
N ILE A 183 -1.67 -13.92 -13.37
CA ILE A 183 -2.36 -15.19 -13.09
C ILE A 183 -3.74 -15.33 -13.76
N GLY A 184 -4.29 -14.23 -14.28
CA GLY A 184 -5.61 -14.19 -14.94
C GLY A 184 -5.56 -14.29 -16.47
N GLY A 185 -4.40 -14.09 -17.10
CA GLY A 185 -4.28 -13.92 -18.55
C GLY A 185 -4.31 -15.20 -19.39
N GLU A 186 -5.02 -15.13 -20.53
CA GLU A 186 -4.90 -16.09 -21.63
C GLU A 186 -3.51 -15.96 -22.27
N ARG A 187 -2.57 -16.84 -21.87
CA ARG A 187 -1.45 -17.15 -22.76
C ARG A 187 -1.97 -18.08 -23.85
N SER A 188 -1.67 -17.72 -25.10
CA SER A 188 -2.32 -18.11 -26.36
C SER A 188 -2.18 -19.59 -26.78
N LEU A 189 -2.02 -20.50 -25.81
CA LEU A 189 -1.94 -21.94 -25.99
C LEU A 189 -3.03 -22.56 -25.13
N ASP A 190 -4.00 -23.25 -25.74
CA ASP A 190 -5.22 -23.80 -25.10
C ASP A 190 -4.95 -24.60 -23.80
N ASN A 191 -3.77 -25.19 -23.64
CA ASN A 191 -3.40 -25.94 -22.44
C ASN A 191 -2.97 -25.06 -21.25
N ASP A 192 -2.37 -23.89 -21.49
CA ASP A 192 -1.88 -23.00 -20.42
C ASP A 192 -3.02 -22.22 -19.76
N VAL A 193 -4.07 -21.90 -20.52
CA VAL A 193 -5.26 -21.18 -20.04
C VAL A 193 -5.98 -21.95 -18.91
N GLY A 194 -6.07 -23.28 -19.04
CA GLY A 194 -6.72 -24.13 -18.05
C GLY A 194 -6.00 -24.18 -16.71
N GLU A 195 -4.67 -24.27 -16.72
CA GLU A 195 -3.87 -24.34 -15.49
C GLU A 195 -3.79 -22.99 -14.78
N MET A 196 -3.72 -21.88 -15.51
CA MET A 196 -3.75 -20.53 -14.92
C MET A 196 -5.07 -20.24 -14.20
N ARG A 197 -6.20 -20.68 -14.79
CA ARG A 197 -7.51 -20.62 -14.11
C ARG A 197 -7.52 -21.43 -12.81
N ARG A 198 -6.79 -22.55 -12.71
CA ARG A 198 -6.68 -23.32 -11.46
C ARG A 198 -5.88 -22.59 -10.39
N VAL A 199 -4.79 -21.90 -10.77
CA VAL A 199 -4.01 -21.05 -9.85
C VAL A 199 -4.89 -19.91 -9.32
N LEU A 200 -5.60 -19.22 -10.21
CA LEU A 200 -6.56 -18.17 -9.85
C LEU A 200 -7.66 -18.69 -8.92
N THR A 201 -8.22 -19.86 -9.23
CA THR A 201 -9.22 -20.51 -8.37
C THR A 201 -8.66 -20.82 -6.98
N SER A 202 -7.42 -21.32 -6.92
CA SER A 202 -6.74 -21.61 -5.66
C SER A 202 -6.50 -20.34 -4.84
N PHE A 203 -6.06 -19.26 -5.50
CA PHE A 203 -5.90 -17.94 -4.86
C PHE A 203 -7.21 -17.45 -4.24
N LEU A 204 -8.33 -17.55 -4.97
CA LEU A 204 -9.63 -17.16 -4.44
C LEU A 204 -10.06 -18.00 -3.24
N GLN A 205 -9.84 -19.32 -3.31
CA GLN A 205 -10.10 -20.19 -2.18
C GLN A 205 -9.26 -19.78 -0.95
N PHE A 206 -8.01 -19.37 -1.15
CA PHE A 206 -7.18 -18.88 -0.05
C PHE A 206 -7.67 -17.56 0.53
N ILE A 207 -8.12 -16.61 -0.31
CA ILE A 207 -8.78 -15.38 0.14
C ILE A 207 -10.05 -15.67 0.92
N GLU A 208 -10.93 -16.54 0.41
CA GLU A 208 -12.19 -16.91 1.06
C GLU A 208 -11.93 -17.53 2.44
N ASN A 209 -10.97 -18.45 2.51
CA ASN A 209 -10.63 -19.17 3.73
C ASN A 209 -9.78 -18.36 4.72
N ASP A 210 -9.26 -17.20 4.31
CA ASP A 210 -8.45 -16.37 5.20
C ASP A 210 -9.33 -15.71 6.27
N THR A 211 -8.99 -15.95 7.53
CA THR A 211 -9.68 -15.41 8.71
C THR A 211 -8.86 -14.35 9.44
N SER A 212 -7.70 -13.96 8.89
CA SER A 212 -6.84 -12.93 9.47
C SER A 212 -7.50 -11.54 9.43
N ASP A 213 -6.97 -10.61 10.23
CA ASP A 213 -7.37 -9.19 10.21
C ASP A 213 -6.48 -8.36 9.28
N ASN A 214 -5.80 -9.00 8.35
CA ASN A 214 -4.89 -8.34 7.43
C ASN A 214 -5.59 -7.80 6.21
N LEU A 215 -5.08 -6.67 5.72
CA LEU A 215 -5.56 -6.05 4.50
C LEU A 215 -4.86 -6.71 3.31
N ILE A 216 -5.64 -7.42 2.48
CA ILE A 216 -5.18 -8.04 1.24
C ILE A 216 -5.66 -7.18 0.08
N ILE A 217 -4.72 -6.72 -0.73
CA ILE A 217 -4.94 -5.88 -1.90
C ILE A 217 -4.44 -6.63 -3.12
N ALA A 218 -5.29 -6.79 -4.13
CA ALA A 218 -4.88 -7.27 -5.45
C ALA A 218 -4.96 -6.11 -6.44
N ALA A 219 -3.92 -5.89 -7.25
CA ALA A 219 -3.90 -4.84 -8.26
C ALA A 219 -3.77 -5.46 -9.66
N THR A 220 -4.60 -5.02 -10.60
CA THR A 220 -4.57 -5.49 -11.99
C THR A 220 -4.71 -4.32 -12.97
N ASN A 221 -4.04 -4.44 -14.12
CA ASN A 221 -4.21 -3.50 -15.22
C ASN A 221 -5.32 -3.92 -16.20
N ASN A 222 -5.76 -5.18 -16.15
CA ASN A 222 -6.68 -5.73 -17.14
C ASN A 222 -7.87 -6.46 -16.50
N LEU A 223 -8.99 -5.73 -16.42
CA LEU A 223 -10.25 -6.25 -15.90
C LEU A 223 -10.84 -7.39 -16.75
N ARG A 224 -10.55 -7.43 -18.05
CA ARG A 224 -11.17 -8.39 -18.99
C ARG A 224 -10.68 -9.82 -18.77
N LEU A 225 -9.48 -9.97 -18.21
CA LEU A 225 -8.87 -11.27 -17.92
C LEU A 225 -9.42 -11.90 -16.64
N LEU A 226 -10.18 -11.14 -15.85
CA LEU A 226 -10.72 -11.56 -14.57
C LEU A 226 -12.19 -11.96 -14.73
N ASP A 227 -12.52 -13.21 -14.38
CA ASP A 227 -13.90 -13.70 -14.33
C ASP A 227 -14.76 -12.86 -13.36
N ARG A 228 -16.02 -12.62 -13.72
CA ARG A 228 -17.00 -11.88 -12.91
C ARG A 228 -17.20 -12.51 -11.52
N ALA A 229 -16.90 -13.80 -11.37
CA ALA A 229 -16.92 -14.48 -10.07
C ALA A 229 -15.93 -13.88 -9.06
N LEU A 230 -14.81 -13.31 -9.53
CA LEU A 230 -13.77 -12.70 -8.69
C LEU A 230 -14.30 -11.53 -7.88
N PHE A 231 -15.09 -10.64 -8.49
CA PHE A 231 -15.58 -9.42 -7.85
C PHE A 231 -16.39 -9.69 -6.58
N ARG A 232 -17.03 -10.87 -6.49
CA ARG A 232 -17.84 -11.26 -5.32
C ARG A 232 -17.00 -11.76 -4.14
N ARG A 233 -15.69 -11.94 -4.32
CA ARG A 233 -14.76 -12.44 -3.29
C ARG A 233 -13.95 -11.34 -2.62
N PHE A 234 -13.97 -10.15 -3.21
CA PHE A 234 -13.42 -8.95 -2.63
C PHE A 234 -14.54 -8.16 -1.95
N ASP A 235 -14.23 -7.53 -0.83
CA ASP A 235 -15.16 -6.71 -0.07
C ASP A 235 -15.39 -5.35 -0.75
N ASP A 236 -14.41 -4.89 -1.55
CA ASP A 236 -14.53 -3.69 -2.37
C ASP A 236 -13.67 -3.76 -3.64
N VAL A 237 -14.17 -3.16 -4.72
CA VAL A 237 -13.50 -3.11 -6.03
C VAL A 237 -13.35 -1.66 -6.50
N LEU A 238 -12.14 -1.13 -6.46
CA LEU A 238 -11.83 0.25 -6.82
C LEU A 238 -11.38 0.29 -8.29
N HIS A 239 -12.13 1.05 -9.10
CA HIS A 239 -11.83 1.26 -10.51
C HIS A 239 -11.11 2.60 -10.68
N TYR A 240 -9.91 2.56 -11.23
CA TYR A 240 -9.04 3.70 -11.48
C TYR A 240 -9.08 4.07 -12.96
N ASP A 241 -9.60 5.26 -13.22
CA ASP A 241 -9.60 5.85 -14.55
C ASP A 241 -8.42 6.82 -14.71
N LEU A 242 -8.27 7.37 -15.92
CA LEU A 242 -7.33 8.45 -16.17
C LEU A 242 -7.75 9.70 -15.39
N PRO A 243 -6.79 10.53 -14.93
CA PRO A 243 -7.09 11.67 -14.09
C PRO A 243 -7.99 12.69 -14.79
N GLY A 244 -9.05 13.10 -14.11
CA GLY A 244 -9.91 14.21 -14.53
C GLY A 244 -9.20 15.57 -14.45
N GLU A 245 -9.82 16.63 -14.96
CA GLU A 245 -9.22 17.97 -15.01
C GLU A 245 -8.73 18.46 -13.63
N ALA A 246 -9.59 18.35 -12.61
CA ALA A 246 -9.27 18.75 -11.24
C ALA A 246 -8.13 17.91 -10.63
N GLU A 247 -8.06 16.62 -10.96
CA GLU A 247 -6.99 15.71 -10.51
C GLU A 247 -5.67 16.06 -11.19
N ARG A 248 -5.66 16.27 -12.51
CA ARG A 248 -4.46 16.72 -13.26
C ARG A 248 -3.90 18.01 -12.70
N SER A 249 -4.77 18.97 -12.38
CA SER A 249 -4.37 20.25 -11.76
C SER A 249 -3.69 20.05 -10.40
N ARG A 250 -4.31 19.26 -9.52
CA ARG A 250 -3.72 18.93 -8.21
C ARG A 250 -2.41 18.14 -8.36
N LEU A 251 -2.37 17.18 -9.28
CA LEU A 251 -1.20 16.36 -9.55
C LEU A 251 -0.01 17.22 -9.99
N ILE A 252 -0.17 18.06 -11.02
CA ILE A 252 0.89 18.95 -11.52
C ILE A 252 1.36 19.89 -10.40
N THR A 253 0.44 20.46 -9.63
CA THR A 253 0.78 21.37 -8.53
C THR A 253 1.60 20.66 -7.45
N ASN A 254 1.15 19.48 -7.00
CA ASN A 254 1.82 18.69 -5.98
C ASN A 254 3.21 18.23 -6.43
N LEU A 255 3.33 17.79 -7.69
CA LEU A 255 4.58 17.28 -8.26
C LEU A 255 5.63 18.37 -8.45
N LEU A 256 5.22 19.55 -8.94
CA LEU A 256 6.15 20.67 -9.12
C LEU A 256 6.59 21.24 -7.77
N GLY A 257 5.75 21.21 -6.74
CA GLY A 257 6.11 21.61 -5.38
C GLY A 257 6.81 22.97 -5.34
N THR A 258 8.08 23.00 -4.92
CA THR A 258 8.88 24.24 -4.84
C THR A 258 9.22 24.86 -6.20
N PHE A 259 9.16 24.08 -7.29
CA PHE A 259 9.36 24.56 -8.66
C PHE A 259 8.08 25.16 -9.27
N TYR A 260 6.97 25.14 -8.54
CA TYR A 260 5.73 25.77 -8.98
C TYR A 260 5.87 27.30 -8.97
N GLY A 261 5.80 27.93 -10.15
CA GLY A 261 5.93 29.37 -10.29
C GLY A 261 4.71 30.14 -9.78
N LYS A 262 4.92 31.33 -9.20
CA LYS A 262 3.83 32.18 -8.64
C LYS A 262 2.74 32.57 -9.64
N GLN A 263 3.04 32.58 -10.93
CA GLN A 263 2.12 32.92 -12.02
C GLN A 263 2.07 31.80 -13.06
N PHE A 264 2.12 30.54 -12.62
CA PHE A 264 2.07 29.40 -13.53
C PHE A 264 0.65 29.23 -14.11
N PRO A 265 0.45 29.34 -15.44
CA PRO A 265 -0.86 29.20 -16.06
C PRO A 265 -1.22 27.71 -16.16
N ILE A 266 -1.67 27.14 -15.04
CA ILE A 266 -1.91 25.71 -14.89
C ILE A 266 -3.00 25.17 -15.82
N ALA A 267 -4.01 25.99 -16.16
CA ALA A 267 -5.12 25.58 -17.01
C ALA A 267 -4.65 25.06 -18.38
N GLU A 268 -3.64 25.70 -18.97
CA GLU A 268 -3.08 25.27 -20.26
C GLU A 268 -2.34 23.93 -20.14
N ALA A 269 -1.55 23.75 -19.08
CA ALA A 269 -0.86 22.49 -18.84
C ALA A 269 -1.84 21.34 -18.57
N VAL A 270 -2.93 21.62 -17.84
CA VAL A 270 -3.98 20.64 -17.50
C VAL A 270 -4.77 20.22 -18.74
N ALA A 271 -5.02 21.14 -19.67
CA ALA A 271 -5.66 20.83 -20.95
C ALA A 271 -4.75 19.93 -21.81
N VAL A 272 -3.46 20.24 -21.91
CA VAL A 272 -2.51 19.40 -22.67
C VAL A 272 -2.31 18.02 -22.03
N ALA A 273 -2.39 17.93 -20.70
CA ALA A 273 -2.25 16.67 -19.98
C ALA A 273 -3.47 15.73 -20.07
N GLU A 274 -4.57 16.15 -20.72
CA GLU A 274 -5.74 15.30 -20.93
C GLU A 274 -5.37 13.99 -21.64
N GLY A 275 -5.87 12.85 -21.16
CA GLY A 275 -5.58 11.52 -21.71
C GLY A 275 -4.29 10.87 -21.20
N LEU A 276 -3.45 11.58 -20.45
CA LEU A 276 -2.26 10.99 -19.82
C LEU A 276 -2.57 10.36 -18.46
N SER A 277 -1.85 9.29 -18.11
CA SER A 277 -1.92 8.67 -16.78
C SER A 277 -1.19 9.50 -15.73
N HIS A 278 -1.38 9.18 -14.44
CA HIS A 278 -0.66 9.86 -13.36
C HIS A 278 0.86 9.71 -13.51
N ALA A 279 1.32 8.52 -13.90
CA ALA A 279 2.74 8.23 -14.12
C ALA A 279 3.35 9.04 -15.28
N GLU A 280 2.60 9.26 -16.36
CA GLU A 280 3.09 10.07 -17.49
C GLU A 280 3.18 11.55 -17.11
N ILE A 281 2.20 12.06 -16.36
CA ILE A 281 2.25 13.44 -15.85
C ILE A 281 3.39 13.60 -14.82
N ASP A 282 3.61 12.63 -13.93
CA ASP A 282 4.75 12.60 -13.00
C ASP A 282 6.08 12.67 -13.75
N ARG A 283 6.26 11.83 -14.77
CA ARG A 283 7.48 11.82 -15.58
C ARG A 283 7.70 13.16 -16.28
N ALA A 284 6.66 13.72 -16.92
CA ALA A 284 6.76 15.03 -17.58
C ALA A 284 7.11 16.16 -16.58
N CYS A 285 6.50 16.18 -15.40
CA CYS A 285 6.80 17.16 -14.36
C CYS A 285 8.24 17.02 -13.85
N ARG A 286 8.71 15.79 -13.61
CA ARG A 286 10.10 15.53 -13.18
C ARG A 286 11.12 15.94 -14.22
N ASP A 287 10.87 15.64 -15.48
CA ASP A 287 11.76 16.03 -16.57
C ASP A 287 11.78 17.55 -16.74
N ALA A 288 10.63 18.23 -16.56
CA ALA A 288 10.57 19.68 -16.56
C ALA A 288 11.39 20.30 -15.41
N MET A 289 11.32 19.72 -14.22
CA MET A 289 12.15 20.13 -13.08
C MET A 289 13.64 19.92 -13.35
N LYS A 290 14.04 18.79 -13.95
CA LYS A 290 15.44 18.56 -14.36
C LYS A 290 15.90 19.63 -15.34
N LEU A 291 15.11 19.95 -16.37
CA LEU A 291 15.44 21.01 -17.32
C LEU A 291 15.54 22.38 -16.64
N ALA A 292 14.68 22.68 -15.66
CA ALA A 292 14.78 23.92 -14.89
C ALA A 292 16.12 23.98 -14.13
N ILE A 293 16.48 22.91 -13.42
CA ILE A 293 17.74 22.81 -12.67
C ILE A 293 18.95 22.96 -13.61
N LEU A 294 18.97 22.23 -14.74
CA LEU A 294 20.07 22.29 -15.72
C LEU A 294 20.23 23.69 -16.34
N ASN A 295 19.13 24.45 -16.44
CA ASN A 295 19.14 25.83 -16.91
C ASN A 295 19.31 26.86 -15.77
N ASN A 296 19.68 26.43 -14.56
CA ASN A 296 19.85 27.28 -13.37
C ASN A 296 18.59 28.10 -13.01
N LYS A 297 17.40 27.52 -13.21
CA LYS A 297 16.10 28.11 -12.83
C LYS A 297 15.53 27.39 -11.61
N ASN A 298 14.89 28.15 -10.73
CA ASN A 298 14.21 27.63 -9.53
C ASN A 298 12.71 27.36 -9.76
N TYR A 299 12.24 27.47 -11.00
CA TYR A 299 10.84 27.25 -11.36
C TYR A 299 10.72 26.63 -12.74
N VAL A 300 9.66 25.87 -12.95
CA VAL A 300 9.32 25.30 -14.26
C VAL A 300 8.55 26.31 -15.10
N THR A 301 8.95 26.45 -16.36
CA THR A 301 8.23 27.28 -17.33
C THR A 301 7.08 26.50 -17.98
N LEU A 302 5.97 27.16 -18.32
CA LEU A 302 4.85 26.52 -19.01
C LEU A 302 5.31 25.87 -20.32
N ALA A 303 6.10 26.59 -21.12
CA ALA A 303 6.58 26.11 -22.42
C ALA A 303 7.30 24.76 -22.31
N SER A 304 8.24 24.63 -21.37
CA SER A 304 8.97 23.37 -21.15
C SER A 304 8.06 22.24 -20.67
N LEU A 305 7.06 22.53 -19.82
CA LEU A 305 6.14 21.49 -19.37
C LEU A 305 5.21 21.03 -20.50
N ILE A 306 4.67 21.95 -21.29
CA ILE A 306 3.80 21.63 -22.44
C ILE A 306 4.55 20.78 -23.47
N GLU A 307 5.82 21.12 -23.76
CA GLU A 307 6.65 20.34 -24.68
C GLU A 307 6.80 18.90 -24.20
N LEU A 308 7.18 18.70 -22.94
CA LEU A 308 7.34 17.37 -22.36
C LEU A 308 6.03 16.57 -22.26
N LEU A 309 4.91 17.23 -21.97
CA LEU A 309 3.58 16.59 -21.99
C LEU A 309 3.21 16.13 -23.41
N LYS A 310 3.52 16.93 -24.44
CA LYS A 310 3.32 16.54 -25.84
C LYS A 310 4.22 15.38 -26.26
N GLU A 311 5.46 15.33 -25.78
CA GLU A 311 6.34 14.17 -25.99
C GLU A 311 5.74 12.89 -25.39
N ARG A 312 5.13 12.97 -24.20
CA ARG A 312 4.46 11.82 -23.59
C ARG A 312 3.30 11.32 -24.45
N HIS A 313 2.49 12.24 -24.98
CA HIS A 313 1.43 11.91 -25.94
C HIS A 313 1.96 11.20 -27.18
N ALA A 314 3.00 11.74 -27.81
CA ALA A 314 3.60 11.14 -29.01
C ALA A 314 4.17 9.74 -28.75
N ALA A 315 4.80 9.53 -27.59
CA ALA A 315 5.35 8.22 -27.22
C ALA A 315 4.28 7.14 -26.99
N TYR A 316 3.07 7.54 -26.58
CA TYR A 316 1.95 6.62 -26.33
C TYR A 316 1.08 6.40 -27.56
N GLN A 317 0.84 7.43 -28.38
CA GLN A 317 0.09 7.31 -29.64
C GLN A 317 0.83 6.46 -30.69
N GLY A 318 2.17 6.49 -30.71
CA GLY A 318 2.98 5.65 -31.59
C GLY A 318 2.99 4.15 -31.26
N ARG A 319 2.20 3.68 -30.28
CA ARG A 319 2.07 2.27 -29.89
C ARG A 319 0.70 1.65 -30.20
N GLU A 320 -0.26 2.44 -30.70
CA GLU A 320 -1.62 1.97 -31.03
C GLU A 320 -1.83 1.69 -32.53
N GLU A 321 -0.78 1.78 -33.37
CA GLU A 321 -0.75 1.29 -34.76
C GLU A 321 0.00 -0.05 -34.87
#